data_AF-A0A7R8ZES1-F1
#
_entry.id   AF-A0A7R8ZES1-F1
#
_cell.length_a   1.000
_cell.length_b   1.000
_cell.length_c   1.000
_cell.angle_alpha   90.00
_cell.angle_beta   90.00
_cell.angle_gamma   90.00
#
_symmetry.space_group_name_H-M   'P 1'
#
loop_
_entity.id
_entity.type
_entity.pdbx_description
1 polymer ?
#
loop_
_entity_poly.entity_id
_entity_poly.type
_entity_poly.pdbx_seq_one_letter_code
_entity_poly.pdbx_strand_id
1 'polypeptide(L)'
;MLRNLLESGASMAVPVDASEVIEEMVSSEENSGGVSGARDPDEGVFCVDLSSIKAVSQADQAAELRALNLSVYDQEVMEQSVLQQVDLALEKRQLEKAIKEVCQDMRSSRQQQRKAREVLATGGSKDQMMILGKEIETRHKKLAALRAQLASLEDKRTKQESVHPTEDKTDLLHVGVIGETEAEHKIRLGEMTPFGTTLGSAVSSIRYL
;
A
#
# COMPACT_ATOMS: atom_id res chain seq x y z
N MET A 1 4.94 -33.90 25.87
CA MET A 1 4.29 -35.20 26.09
C MET A 1 3.03 -35.18 25.22
N LEU A 2 2.77 -35.94 24.16
CA LEU A 2 3.29 -37.16 23.50
C LEU A 2 2.78 -37.02 22.03
N ARG A 3 3.60 -36.89 20.98
CA ARG A 3 4.23 -37.95 20.15
C ARG A 3 3.46 -39.28 20.02
N ASN A 4 3.21 -39.62 18.75
CA ASN A 4 3.15 -40.94 18.09
C ASN A 4 1.77 -41.54 17.73
N LEU A 5 1.56 -41.64 16.41
CA LEU A 5 1.10 -42.78 15.59
C LEU A 5 1.55 -42.39 14.15
N LEU A 6 2.60 -42.91 13.49
CA LEU A 6 2.81 -44.28 12.96
C LEU A 6 1.47 -44.87 12.45
N GLU A 7 1.21 -45.18 11.18
CA GLU A 7 2.02 -45.60 10.03
C GLU A 7 1.19 -45.38 8.74
N SER A 8 1.83 -45.09 7.61
CA SER A 8 1.61 -45.79 6.34
C SER A 8 2.58 -45.24 5.31
N GLY A 9 3.50 -46.10 4.86
CA GLY A 9 4.51 -45.76 3.89
C GLY A 9 3.98 -45.75 2.46
N ALA A 10 4.53 -44.86 1.66
CA ALA A 10 4.78 -45.10 0.24
C ALA A 10 5.90 -44.16 -0.20
N SER A 11 7.10 -44.74 -0.25
CA SER A 11 8.29 -44.20 -0.89
C SER A 11 8.07 -44.19 -2.40
N MET A 12 8.17 -43.01 -3.02
CA MET A 12 8.38 -42.85 -4.46
C MET A 12 9.37 -41.71 -4.66
N ALA A 13 10.65 -42.02 -4.40
CA ALA A 13 11.76 -41.26 -4.95
C ALA A 13 11.98 -41.78 -6.38
N VAL A 14 11.79 -40.91 -7.36
CA VAL A 14 12.18 -41.16 -8.76
C VAL A 14 13.50 -40.42 -8.98
N PRO A 15 14.64 -41.13 -9.17
CA PRO A 15 15.83 -40.53 -9.73
C PRO A 15 15.73 -40.60 -11.26
N VAL A 16 15.74 -39.45 -11.93
CA VAL A 16 15.92 -39.40 -13.38
C VAL A 16 17.41 -39.22 -13.63
N ASP A 17 18.11 -40.34 -13.77
CA ASP A 17 19.47 -40.37 -14.30
C ASP A 17 19.38 -40.44 -15.82
N ALA A 18 19.95 -39.43 -16.48
CA ALA A 18 19.96 -39.29 -17.92
C ALA A 18 21.34 -39.69 -18.43
N SER A 19 21.51 -40.97 -18.78
CA SER A 19 22.63 -41.48 -19.59
C SER A 19 22.37 -42.95 -20.00
N GLU A 20 21.81 -43.19 -21.19
CA GLU A 20 22.20 -44.31 -22.08
C GLU A 20 21.47 -44.15 -23.43
N VAL A 21 22.16 -43.68 -24.47
CA VAL A 21 22.82 -44.47 -25.55
C VAL A 21 21.85 -44.95 -26.62
N ILE A 22 22.21 -44.56 -27.85
CA ILE A 22 21.57 -44.78 -29.14
C ILE A 22 21.85 -46.22 -29.61
N GLU A 23 20.82 -46.98 -29.97
CA GLU A 23 20.87 -48.11 -30.92
C GLU A 23 19.52 -48.12 -31.68
N GLU A 24 19.46 -47.62 -32.91
CA GLU A 24 19.61 -48.40 -34.15
C GLU A 24 18.72 -49.67 -34.19
N MET A 25 17.52 -49.53 -34.78
CA MET A 25 16.77 -50.67 -35.31
C MET A 25 16.34 -50.36 -36.74
N VAL A 26 17.19 -50.79 -37.67
CA VAL A 26 16.83 -51.05 -39.07
C VAL A 26 16.22 -52.44 -39.09
N SER A 27 14.96 -52.58 -39.50
CA SER A 27 14.35 -53.88 -39.76
C SER A 27 13.91 -53.94 -41.22
N SER A 28 14.62 -54.75 -41.98
CA SER A 28 14.28 -55.13 -43.35
C SER A 28 13.63 -56.52 -43.34
N GLU A 29 12.75 -56.73 -44.34
CA GLU A 29 12.32 -58.01 -44.94
C GLU A 29 11.24 -58.82 -44.18
N GLU A 30 10.23 -59.45 -44.80
CA GLU A 30 9.71 -59.56 -46.17
C GLU A 30 8.39 -60.38 -46.13
N ASN A 31 7.55 -60.23 -47.17
CA ASN A 31 6.61 -61.25 -47.72
C ASN A 31 5.27 -61.51 -46.96
N SER A 32 4.09 -61.71 -47.55
CA SER A 32 3.52 -61.72 -48.91
C SER A 32 2.01 -61.51 -48.79
N GLY A 33 1.38 -60.87 -49.77
CA GLY A 33 -0.08 -60.76 -49.83
C GLY A 33 -0.53 -60.18 -51.17
N GLY A 34 -0.57 -61.03 -52.18
CA GLY A 34 -1.04 -60.64 -53.52
C GLY A 34 -2.55 -60.39 -53.53
N VAL A 35 -2.94 -59.23 -54.04
CA VAL A 35 -4.24 -59.03 -54.71
C VAL A 35 -3.97 -58.31 -56.02
N SER A 36 -4.24 -59.02 -57.10
CA SER A 36 -4.22 -58.53 -58.47
C SER A 36 -5.31 -57.48 -58.69
N GLY A 37 -4.90 -56.23 -58.76
CA GLY A 37 -5.66 -55.14 -59.37
C GLY A 37 -4.73 -54.38 -60.31
N ALA A 38 -4.82 -54.65 -61.61
CA ALA A 38 -4.12 -53.87 -62.61
C ALA A 38 -4.68 -52.45 -62.61
N ARG A 39 -4.03 -51.56 -61.86
CA ARG A 39 -4.09 -50.10 -62.01
C ARG A 39 -2.68 -49.66 -62.36
N ASP A 40 -2.55 -48.90 -63.43
CA ASP A 40 -1.29 -48.34 -63.89
C ASP A 40 -0.51 -47.71 -62.72
N PRO A 41 0.75 -48.09 -62.47
CA PRO A 41 1.52 -47.62 -61.32
C PRO A 41 2.08 -46.18 -61.48
N ASP A 42 1.59 -45.42 -62.46
CA ASP A 42 2.11 -44.09 -62.82
C ASP A 42 1.12 -42.96 -62.56
N GLU A 43 0.20 -43.12 -61.60
CA GLU A 43 -0.35 -41.96 -60.88
C GLU A 43 0.69 -41.51 -59.86
N GLY A 44 1.60 -40.68 -60.37
CA GLY A 44 2.84 -40.24 -59.75
C GLY A 44 2.73 -39.89 -58.26
N VAL A 45 3.40 -40.70 -57.45
CA VAL A 45 3.77 -40.31 -56.09
C VAL A 45 4.76 -39.15 -56.23
N PHE A 46 4.33 -37.95 -55.85
CA PHE A 46 5.19 -36.79 -55.79
C PHE A 46 6.27 -37.02 -54.72
N CYS A 47 7.44 -37.44 -55.15
CA CYS A 47 8.61 -37.62 -54.30
C CYS A 47 9.39 -36.32 -54.24
N VAL A 48 9.47 -35.72 -53.05
CA VAL A 48 10.37 -34.59 -52.79
C VAL A 48 11.75 -35.15 -52.47
N ASP A 49 12.74 -34.80 -53.27
CA ASP A 49 14.14 -35.10 -52.95
C ASP A 49 14.64 -34.16 -51.84
N LEU A 50 14.67 -34.66 -50.62
CA LEU A 50 15.14 -33.92 -49.45
C LEU A 50 16.63 -33.60 -49.51
N SER A 51 17.42 -34.32 -50.30
CA SER A 51 18.86 -34.05 -50.46
C SER A 51 19.14 -32.75 -51.23
N SER A 52 18.15 -32.27 -51.99
CA SER A 52 18.21 -30.99 -52.70
C SER A 52 18.02 -29.78 -51.78
N ILE A 53 17.52 -29.98 -50.55
CA ILE A 53 17.29 -28.93 -49.56
C ILE A 53 18.62 -28.65 -48.84
N LYS A 54 19.13 -27.42 -48.98
CA LYS A 54 20.36 -27.00 -48.33
C LYS A 54 20.13 -26.81 -46.84
N ALA A 55 20.85 -27.57 -46.02
CA ALA A 55 20.91 -27.31 -44.58
C ALA A 55 21.69 -26.02 -44.31
N VAL A 56 21.14 -25.19 -43.42
CA VAL A 56 21.79 -23.96 -42.98
C VAL A 56 22.68 -24.23 -41.76
N SER A 57 23.82 -23.56 -41.71
CA SER A 57 24.76 -23.66 -40.58
C SER A 57 24.10 -23.15 -39.30
N GLN A 58 24.46 -23.69 -38.12
CA GLN A 58 23.86 -23.27 -36.85
C GLN A 58 24.01 -21.76 -36.58
N ALA A 59 25.09 -21.14 -37.06
CA ALA A 59 25.33 -19.70 -36.94
C ALA A 59 24.35 -18.86 -37.78
N ASP A 60 23.89 -19.40 -38.91
CA ASP A 60 23.06 -18.69 -39.88
C ASP A 60 21.54 -18.99 -39.73
N GLN A 61 21.18 -20.04 -38.97
CA GLN A 61 19.78 -20.44 -38.73
C GLN A 61 18.91 -19.28 -38.22
N ALA A 62 19.45 -18.48 -37.29
CA ALA A 62 18.72 -17.35 -36.74
C ALA A 62 18.50 -16.23 -37.78
N ALA A 63 19.37 -16.09 -38.78
CA ALA A 63 19.20 -15.13 -39.87
C ALA A 63 18.16 -15.62 -40.88
N GLU A 64 18.15 -16.91 -41.19
CA GLU A 64 17.16 -17.55 -42.07
C GLU A 64 15.75 -17.45 -41.49
N LEU A 65 15.55 -17.77 -40.21
CA LEU A 65 14.26 -17.63 -39.55
C LEU A 65 13.77 -16.17 -39.63
N ARG A 66 14.64 -15.19 -39.39
CA ARG A 66 14.30 -13.77 -39.55
C ARG A 66 13.95 -13.40 -40.98
N ALA A 67 14.64 -13.96 -41.99
CA ALA A 67 14.31 -13.76 -43.40
C ALA A 67 12.93 -14.31 -43.76
N LEU A 68 12.48 -15.36 -43.07
CA LEU A 68 11.13 -15.92 -43.17
C LEU A 68 10.09 -15.21 -42.27
N ASN A 69 10.49 -14.13 -41.57
CA ASN A 69 9.69 -13.46 -40.55
C ASN A 69 9.24 -14.38 -39.41
N LEU A 70 10.03 -15.41 -39.12
CA LEU A 70 9.85 -16.33 -38.02
C LEU A 70 10.81 -15.95 -36.88
N SER A 71 10.31 -16.03 -35.66
CA SER A 71 11.11 -15.89 -34.45
C SER A 71 11.08 -17.19 -33.66
N VAL A 72 12.20 -17.50 -32.99
CA VAL A 72 12.19 -18.57 -31.99
C VAL A 72 11.37 -18.08 -30.81
N TYR A 73 10.51 -18.96 -30.31
CA TYR A 73 9.73 -18.70 -29.12
C TYR A 73 10.65 -18.59 -27.90
N ASP A 74 10.54 -17.47 -27.17
CA ASP A 74 11.26 -17.24 -25.93
C ASP A 74 10.31 -17.47 -24.75
N GLN A 75 10.53 -18.58 -24.04
CA GLN A 75 9.69 -18.99 -22.93
C GLN A 75 9.78 -18.01 -21.75
N GLU A 76 10.98 -17.49 -21.47
CA GLU A 76 11.19 -16.59 -20.33
C GLU A 76 10.45 -15.27 -20.53
N VAL A 77 10.46 -14.74 -21.75
CA VAL A 77 9.72 -13.52 -22.10
C VAL A 77 8.20 -13.72 -21.92
N MET A 78 7.68 -14.89 -22.30
CA MET A 78 6.27 -15.22 -22.15
C MET A 78 5.87 -15.31 -20.67
N GLU A 79 6.65 -16.03 -19.88
CA GLU A 79 6.41 -16.21 -18.44
C GLU A 79 6.51 -14.88 -17.68
N GLN A 80 7.51 -14.04 -17.97
CA GLN A 80 7.66 -12.72 -17.38
C GLN A 80 6.48 -11.80 -17.72
N SER A 81 6.02 -11.82 -18.98
CA SER A 81 4.85 -11.07 -19.41
C SER A 81 3.58 -11.51 -18.66
N VAL A 82 3.39 -12.82 -18.50
CA VAL A 82 2.25 -13.37 -17.74
C VAL A 82 2.29 -12.93 -16.28
N LEU A 83 3.45 -13.04 -15.63
CA LEU A 83 3.62 -12.58 -14.24
C LEU A 83 3.32 -11.09 -14.10
N GLN A 84 3.88 -10.26 -14.99
CA GLN A 84 3.65 -8.81 -14.97
C GLN A 84 2.17 -8.46 -15.17
N GLN A 85 1.47 -9.14 -16.07
CA GLN A 85 0.03 -8.95 -16.27
C GLN A 85 -0.78 -9.27 -15.01
N VAL A 86 -0.41 -10.34 -14.30
CA VAL A 86 -1.06 -10.72 -13.04
C VAL A 86 -0.79 -9.68 -11.95
N ASP A 87 0.45 -9.23 -11.81
CA ASP A 87 0.83 -8.20 -10.82
C ASP A 87 0.05 -6.90 -11.04
N LEU A 88 -0.01 -6.43 -12.29
CA LEU A 88 -0.79 -5.24 -12.66
C LEU A 88 -2.29 -5.41 -12.37
N ALA A 89 -2.84 -6.60 -12.64
CA ALA A 89 -4.24 -6.88 -12.36
C ALA A 89 -4.55 -6.89 -10.84
N LEU A 90 -3.63 -7.43 -10.04
CA LEU A 90 -3.74 -7.44 -8.58
C LEU A 90 -3.63 -6.02 -8.01
N GLU A 91 -2.63 -5.25 -8.43
CA GLU A 91 -2.43 -3.87 -8.01
C GLU A 91 -3.66 -3.01 -8.33
N LYS A 92 -4.16 -3.10 -9.57
CA LYS A 92 -5.39 -2.40 -9.99
C LYS A 92 -6.58 -2.75 -9.08
N ARG A 93 -6.77 -4.03 -8.77
CA ARG A 93 -7.85 -4.48 -7.88
C ARG A 93 -7.69 -3.94 -6.46
N GLN A 94 -6.47 -3.89 -5.93
CA GLN A 94 -6.19 -3.33 -4.61
C GLN A 94 -6.47 -1.82 -4.58
N LEU A 95 -6.03 -1.10 -5.61
CA LEU A 95 -6.30 0.34 -5.75
C LEU A 95 -7.80 0.62 -5.84
N GLU A 96 -8.55 -0.13 -6.64
CA GLU A 96 -10.01 -0.01 -6.73
C GLU A 96 -10.69 -0.27 -5.39
N LYS A 97 -10.20 -1.24 -4.61
CA LYS A 97 -10.70 -1.52 -3.26
C LYS A 97 -10.43 -0.34 -2.32
N ALA A 98 -9.20 0.17 -2.31
CA ALA A 98 -8.82 1.31 -1.48
C ALA A 98 -9.66 2.57 -1.82
N ILE A 99 -9.86 2.85 -3.12
CA ILE A 99 -10.72 3.96 -3.56
C ILE A 99 -12.16 3.79 -3.04
N LYS A 100 -12.71 2.58 -3.07
CA LYS A 100 -14.06 2.30 -2.56
C LYS A 100 -14.16 2.53 -1.05
N GLU A 101 -13.17 2.07 -0.28
CA GLU A 101 -13.08 2.28 1.16
C GLU A 101 -12.99 3.77 1.50
N VAL A 102 -12.07 4.51 0.87
CA VAL A 102 -11.95 5.97 1.05
C VAL A 102 -13.23 6.71 0.69
N CYS A 103 -13.90 6.31 -0.40
CA CYS A 103 -15.20 6.89 -0.76
C CYS A 103 -16.28 6.62 0.29
N GLN A 104 -16.29 5.44 0.91
CA GLN A 104 -17.21 5.09 1.98
C GLN A 104 -16.95 5.94 3.23
N ASP A 105 -15.69 6.10 3.61
CA ASP A 105 -15.27 6.92 4.75
C ASP A 105 -15.59 8.40 4.54
N MET A 106 -15.36 8.92 3.33
CA MET A 106 -15.73 10.29 2.99
C MET A 106 -17.26 10.50 3.07
N ARG A 107 -18.06 9.52 2.61
CA ARG A 107 -19.53 9.58 2.70
C ARG A 107 -20.00 9.58 4.15
N SER A 108 -19.44 8.69 4.98
CA SER A 108 -19.82 8.60 6.40
C SER A 108 -19.43 9.87 7.16
N SER A 109 -18.21 10.37 6.95
CA SER A 109 -17.72 11.64 7.50
C SER A 109 -18.63 12.82 7.09
N ARG A 110 -18.98 12.91 5.81
CA ARG A 110 -19.90 13.96 5.33
C ARG A 110 -21.29 13.87 5.97
N GLN A 111 -21.79 12.66 6.22
CA GLN A 111 -23.06 12.46 6.93
C GLN A 111 -22.96 12.87 8.39
N GLN A 112 -21.86 12.54 9.07
CA GLN A 112 -21.60 12.98 10.44
C GLN A 112 -21.53 14.51 10.53
N GLN A 113 -20.83 15.17 9.59
CA GLN A 113 -20.78 16.63 9.49
C GLN A 113 -22.16 17.26 9.28
N ARG A 114 -23.02 16.64 8.44
CA ARG A 114 -24.41 17.10 8.28
C ARG A 114 -25.19 17.03 9.60
N LYS A 115 -25.11 15.90 10.30
CA LYS A 115 -25.77 15.72 11.60
C LYS A 115 -25.23 16.72 12.64
N ALA A 116 -23.92 16.89 12.74
CA ALA A 116 -23.30 17.86 13.65
C ALA A 116 -23.74 19.30 13.32
N ARG A 117 -23.77 19.66 12.03
CA ARG A 117 -24.27 20.97 11.58
C ARG A 117 -25.74 21.17 11.93
N GLU A 118 -26.57 20.14 11.82
CA GLU A 118 -27.98 20.19 12.19
C GLU A 118 -28.17 20.31 13.70
N VAL A 119 -27.38 19.60 14.51
CA VAL A 119 -27.35 19.76 15.97
C VAL A 119 -26.87 21.15 16.36
N LEU A 120 -25.93 21.77 15.63
CA LEU A 120 -25.52 23.16 15.88
C LEU A 120 -26.60 24.15 15.42
N ALA A 121 -27.30 23.89 14.33
CA ALA A 121 -28.40 24.74 13.84
C ALA A 121 -29.64 24.66 14.74
N THR A 122 -29.90 23.48 15.34
CA THR A 122 -30.95 23.27 16.34
C THR A 122 -30.44 23.49 17.78
N GLY A 123 -29.13 23.71 17.91
CA GLY A 123 -28.36 23.93 19.14
C GLY A 123 -28.68 25.28 19.73
N GLY A 124 -29.82 25.31 20.43
CA GLY A 124 -30.38 26.46 21.09
C GLY A 124 -31.80 26.68 20.63
N SER A 125 -32.75 25.85 21.09
CA SER A 125 -34.15 26.31 21.12
C SER A 125 -34.12 27.67 21.81
N LYS A 126 -34.53 28.73 21.10
CA LYS A 126 -34.52 30.12 21.58
C LYS A 126 -35.12 30.21 23.00
N ASP A 127 -36.06 29.33 23.29
CA ASP A 127 -36.73 29.19 24.58
C ASP A 127 -35.80 28.66 25.68
N GLN A 128 -34.95 27.67 25.41
CA GLN A 128 -33.94 27.18 26.38
C GLN A 128 -32.88 28.25 26.69
N MET A 129 -32.44 28.99 25.67
CA MET A 129 -31.53 30.11 25.84
C MET A 129 -32.17 31.28 26.61
N MET A 130 -33.46 31.53 26.40
CA MET A 130 -34.21 32.53 27.18
C MET A 130 -34.39 32.10 28.64
N ILE A 131 -34.69 30.82 28.90
CA ILE A 131 -34.83 30.29 30.27
C ILE A 131 -33.50 30.39 31.03
N LEU A 132 -32.41 29.93 30.42
CA LEU A 132 -31.07 30.06 31.02
C LEU A 132 -30.67 31.54 31.18
N GLY A 133 -31.04 32.40 30.24
CA GLY A 133 -30.82 33.85 30.34
C GLY A 133 -31.53 34.46 31.55
N LYS A 134 -32.81 34.13 31.77
CA LYS A 134 -33.58 34.56 32.94
C LYS A 134 -32.94 34.07 34.25
N GLU A 135 -32.46 32.83 34.27
CA GLU A 135 -31.78 32.25 35.44
C GLU A 135 -30.42 32.91 35.73
N ILE A 136 -29.67 33.28 34.70
CA ILE A 136 -28.43 34.06 34.86
C ILE A 136 -28.74 35.45 35.41
N GLU A 137 -29.83 36.09 34.98
CA GLU A 137 -30.23 37.42 35.44
C GLU A 137 -30.66 37.42 36.93
N THR A 138 -31.43 36.41 37.35
CA THR A 138 -31.83 36.28 38.76
C THR A 138 -30.62 36.03 39.67
N ARG A 139 -29.70 35.16 39.26
CA ARG A 139 -28.45 34.92 39.98
C ARG A 139 -27.57 36.16 40.03
N HIS A 140 -27.46 36.91 38.94
CA HIS A 140 -26.72 38.18 38.92
C HIS A 140 -27.28 39.18 39.94
N LYS A 141 -28.60 39.36 40.02
CA LYS A 141 -29.25 40.25 40.99
C LYS A 141 -28.97 39.82 42.43
N LYS A 142 -29.07 38.52 42.72
CA LYS A 142 -28.73 37.96 44.05
C LYS A 142 -27.26 38.20 44.40
N LEU A 143 -26.36 37.98 43.44
CA LEU A 143 -24.92 38.15 43.65
C LEU A 143 -24.56 39.63 43.86
N ALA A 144 -25.21 40.55 43.15
CA ALA A 144 -25.08 41.99 43.39
C ALA A 144 -25.58 42.40 44.78
N ALA A 145 -26.70 41.84 45.24
CA ALA A 145 -27.21 42.09 46.59
C ALA A 145 -26.24 41.57 47.68
N LEU A 146 -25.69 40.37 47.50
CA LEU A 146 -24.66 39.82 48.41
C LEU A 146 -23.39 40.67 48.41
N ARG A 147 -22.95 41.18 47.26
CA ARG A 147 -21.81 42.12 47.17
C ARG A 147 -22.09 43.42 47.92
N ALA A 148 -23.29 44.00 47.80
CA ALA A 148 -23.66 45.20 48.53
C ALA A 148 -23.70 44.96 50.06
N GLN A 149 -24.20 43.79 50.48
CA GLN A 149 -24.16 43.38 51.89
C GLN A 149 -22.72 43.24 52.41
N LEU A 150 -21.83 42.61 51.64
CA LEU A 150 -20.41 42.53 51.99
C LEU A 150 -19.77 43.92 52.08
N ALA A 151 -20.02 44.83 51.13
CA ALA A 151 -19.51 46.20 51.19
C ALA A 151 -19.97 46.94 52.47
N SER A 152 -21.23 46.77 52.87
CA SER A 152 -21.77 47.36 54.11
C SER A 152 -21.18 46.76 55.41
N LEU A 153 -20.63 45.54 55.32
CA LEU A 153 -19.94 44.87 56.43
C LEU A 153 -18.45 45.23 56.46
N GLU A 154 -17.83 45.45 55.30
CA GLU A 154 -16.48 45.97 55.17
C GLU A 154 -16.37 47.39 55.72
N ASP A 155 -17.37 48.25 55.48
CA ASP A 155 -17.47 49.59 56.09
C ASP A 155 -17.55 49.57 57.62
N LYS A 156 -17.95 48.45 58.22
CA LYS A 156 -17.97 48.24 59.68
C LYS A 156 -16.66 47.64 60.22
N ARG A 157 -15.78 47.14 59.35
CA ARG A 157 -14.52 46.48 59.72
C ARG A 157 -13.31 47.44 59.71
N THR A 158 -13.47 48.67 59.24
CA THR A 158 -12.42 49.71 59.12
C THR A 158 -12.18 50.55 60.39
N LYS A 159 -12.03 49.89 61.55
CA LYS A 159 -11.35 50.44 62.75
C LYS A 159 -10.47 49.37 63.42
N GLN A 160 -9.45 48.89 62.72
CA GLN A 160 -8.15 48.55 63.32
C GLN A 160 -7.12 48.35 62.20
N GLU A 161 -6.14 49.26 62.18
CA GLU A 161 -4.82 49.24 61.53
C GLU A 161 -4.07 47.89 61.71
N SER A 162 -3.01 47.51 60.98
CA SER A 162 -2.14 48.14 59.97
C SER A 162 -1.12 47.08 59.43
N VAL A 163 -0.65 47.27 58.18
CA VAL A 163 0.77 47.29 57.68
C VAL A 163 1.68 46.04 57.94
N HIS A 164 2.00 45.19 56.93
CA HIS A 164 3.16 45.15 55.98
C HIS A 164 4.50 44.64 56.59
N PRO A 165 5.55 44.16 55.86
CA PRO A 165 5.77 43.71 54.47
C PRO A 165 6.31 42.24 54.41
N THR A 166 6.72 41.57 53.32
CA THR A 166 7.93 41.78 52.49
C THR A 166 7.97 40.72 51.38
N GLU A 167 8.05 41.23 50.15
CA GLU A 167 8.88 40.84 49.00
C GLU A 167 9.34 39.39 48.74
N ASP A 168 9.18 39.07 47.45
CA ASP A 168 10.20 38.55 46.54
C ASP A 168 10.20 37.07 46.12
N LYS A 169 10.14 36.93 44.78
CA LYS A 169 10.73 35.90 43.91
C LYS A 169 9.94 34.58 43.87
N THR A 170 9.62 34.00 42.73
CA THR A 170 10.15 34.13 41.37
C THR A 170 9.19 33.37 40.47
N ASP A 171 9.07 33.84 39.23
CA ASP A 171 8.56 33.07 38.10
C ASP A 171 9.18 31.67 38.08
N LEU A 172 8.34 30.65 38.21
CA LEU A 172 8.74 29.30 37.84
C LEU A 172 7.52 28.58 37.27
N LEU A 173 7.64 28.27 35.98
CA LEU A 173 6.76 27.42 35.17
C LEU A 173 5.60 28.12 34.44
N HIS A 174 5.93 29.22 33.75
CA HIS A 174 5.44 29.38 32.38
C HIS A 174 6.33 28.57 31.43
N VAL A 175 6.28 27.23 31.54
CA VAL A 175 6.70 26.37 30.42
C VAL A 175 5.56 26.46 29.44
N GLY A 176 5.62 27.52 28.62
CA GLY A 176 4.94 27.53 27.36
C GLY A 176 5.25 26.22 26.66
N VAL A 177 4.23 25.68 26.01
CA VAL A 177 4.45 24.87 24.81
C VAL A 177 5.20 25.79 23.85
N ILE A 178 6.52 25.82 23.99
CA ILE A 178 7.41 26.38 22.99
C ILE A 178 7.30 25.36 21.87
N GLY A 179 6.48 25.72 20.87
CA GLY A 179 6.46 25.00 19.61
C GLY A 179 7.90 24.86 19.15
N GLU A 180 8.20 23.69 18.61
CA GLU A 180 9.51 23.40 18.05
C GLU A 180 10.02 24.58 17.21
N THR A 181 11.21 25.07 17.57
CA THR A 181 11.88 26.11 16.81
C THR A 181 12.23 25.53 15.44
N GLU A 182 12.16 26.31 14.36
CA GLU A 182 12.46 25.80 13.00
C GLU A 182 13.85 25.11 12.93
N ALA A 183 14.80 25.58 13.74
CA ALA A 183 16.10 24.95 13.92
C ALA A 183 16.01 23.54 14.53
N GLU A 184 15.19 23.35 15.56
CA GLU A 184 14.95 22.06 16.22
C GLU A 184 14.24 21.09 15.26
N HIS A 185 13.29 21.59 14.45
CA HIS A 185 12.60 20.81 13.41
C HIS A 185 13.55 20.29 12.33
N LYS A 186 14.45 21.15 11.83
CA LYS A 186 15.44 20.76 10.83
C LYS A 186 16.48 19.78 11.38
N ILE A 187 16.81 19.88 12.66
CA ILE A 187 17.70 18.90 13.33
C ILE A 187 17.01 17.54 13.42
N ARG A 188 15.72 17.51 13.81
CA ARG A 188 14.94 16.27 13.87
C ARG A 188 14.78 15.61 12.49
N LEU A 189 14.52 16.41 11.47
CA LEU A 189 14.35 15.95 10.08
C LEU A 189 15.69 15.63 9.39
N GLY A 190 16.83 15.89 10.07
CA GLY A 190 18.17 15.64 9.52
C GLY A 190 18.55 16.58 8.37
N GLU A 191 17.87 17.72 8.26
CA GLU A 191 18.16 18.79 7.29
C GLU A 191 19.19 19.78 7.82
N MET A 192 19.49 19.74 9.12
CA MET A 192 20.48 20.61 9.75
C MET A 192 21.16 19.88 10.91
N THR A 193 22.43 20.19 11.16
CA THR A 193 23.16 19.66 12.32
C THR A 193 22.94 20.53 13.56
N PRO A 194 23.14 19.99 14.78
CA PRO A 194 23.05 20.78 16.02
C PRO A 194 24.01 21.97 16.11
N PHE A 195 25.02 22.03 15.24
CA PHE A 195 25.98 23.13 15.13
C PHE A 195 25.56 24.20 14.10
N GLY A 196 24.34 24.14 13.56
CA GLY A 196 23.77 25.15 12.67
C GLY A 196 24.15 25.00 11.18
N THR A 197 24.79 23.91 10.79
CA THR A 197 25.08 23.65 9.37
C THR A 197 23.87 23.02 8.69
N THR A 198 23.27 23.70 7.72
CA THR A 198 22.17 23.17 6.91
C THR A 198 22.72 22.21 5.86
N LEU A 199 22.20 20.99 5.85
CA LEU A 199 22.44 20.01 4.83
C LEU A 199 21.60 20.45 3.62
N GLY A 200 22.18 21.35 2.81
CA GLY A 200 21.55 21.81 1.57
C GLY A 200 21.09 20.63 0.73
N SER A 201 20.05 20.85 -0.09
CA SER A 201 19.37 19.91 -1.01
C SER A 201 20.32 19.29 -2.06
N ALA A 202 21.31 18.57 -1.57
CA ALA A 202 22.26 17.74 -2.28
C ALA A 202 22.19 16.29 -1.77
N VAL A 203 21.21 15.98 -0.90
CA VAL A 203 20.80 14.60 -0.57
C VAL A 203 19.54 14.20 -1.35
N SER A 204 18.79 15.15 -1.93
CA SER A 204 17.66 14.89 -2.84
C SER A 204 18.07 14.39 -4.24
N SER A 205 19.37 14.18 -4.50
CA SER A 205 19.86 13.55 -5.73
C SER A 205 20.45 12.16 -5.51
N ILE A 206 20.24 11.54 -4.35
CA ILE A 206 20.56 10.12 -4.15
C ILE A 206 19.32 9.41 -3.62
N ARG A 207 18.37 9.14 -4.53
CA ARG A 207 17.76 7.81 -4.76
C ARG A 207 16.79 7.90 -5.95
N TYR A 208 17.03 7.11 -7.00
CA TYR A 208 16.70 5.68 -7.10
C TYR A 208 15.19 5.46 -7.01
N LEU A 209 14.63 5.21 -8.21
CA LEU A 209 13.57 4.25 -8.54
C LEU A 209 12.41 4.10 -7.55
#